data_AF-M2SPP7-F1
#
_entry.id   AF-M2SPP7-F1
#
_cell.length_a   1.000
_cell.length_b   1.000
_cell.length_c   1.000
_cell.angle_alpha   90.00
_cell.angle_beta   90.00
_cell.angle_gamma   90.00
#
_symmetry.space_group_name_H-M   'P 1'
#
loop_
_entity.id
_entity.type
_entity.pdbx_description
1 polymer ?
#
loop_
_entity_poly.entity_id
_entity_poly.type
_entity_poly.pdbx_seq_one_letter_code
_entity_poly.pdbx_strand_id
1 'polypeptide(L)'
;MTFSTRTLLLSLGASTTIVSAQFGPGPGDRWSPGSSDEWSSGTYGGEGDDASSDYATQYGSDGANGGFADADSESRRKLIAAHGVLAALAFVLFFPLGSILIRLGTFRGLWIVHGLFQLFAYTVYLAAFGIGVWMINDMPVSLLDNYHPIIGIIVFVMLFFQPILGFIHHLQYKKYTRRTVWSHCHLWLGRILITLGMINGGLGLLLASGAPAFTGIAASRGQMIAYGVAAGMMWVLWVVSAVYGERRSALSRKAALNKEVGVAEQPRHVPSKGAYA
;
A
#
# COMPACT_ATOMS: atom_id res chain seq x y z
N MET A 1 -47.89 -5.81 -14.31
CA MET A 1 -47.10 -4.58 -14.55
C MET A 1 -45.63 -4.98 -14.62
N THR A 2 -45.12 -5.09 -15.83
CA THR A 2 -43.76 -5.51 -16.18
C THR A 2 -42.83 -4.29 -16.14
N PHE A 3 -41.81 -4.30 -15.27
CA PHE A 3 -40.69 -3.36 -15.37
C PHE A 3 -39.43 -4.08 -15.84
N SER A 4 -38.89 -3.50 -16.91
CA SER A 4 -37.90 -4.00 -17.83
C SER A 4 -36.50 -4.08 -17.22
N THR A 5 -35.88 -5.25 -17.37
CA THR A 5 -34.43 -5.47 -17.39
C THR A 5 -33.81 -4.76 -18.59
N ARG A 6 -33.18 -3.60 -18.37
CA ARG A 6 -32.09 -3.03 -19.19
C ARG A 6 -31.78 -1.63 -18.64
N THR A 7 -30.61 -1.47 -18.03
CA THR A 7 -29.73 -0.28 -18.00
C THR A 7 -28.90 -0.31 -16.72
N LEU A 8 -27.73 -0.97 -16.79
CA LEU A 8 -26.53 -0.58 -16.02
C LEU A 8 -25.32 -1.35 -16.55
N LEU A 9 -25.08 -1.19 -17.86
CA LEU A 9 -23.75 -1.30 -18.43
C LEU A 9 -23.07 0.05 -18.17
N LEU A 10 -22.26 0.11 -17.12
CA LEU A 10 -21.33 1.21 -16.91
C LEU A 10 -19.93 0.61 -16.91
N SER A 11 -19.30 0.78 -18.06
CA SER A 11 -17.90 0.58 -18.35
C SER A 11 -17.03 1.33 -17.33
N LEU A 12 -16.41 0.61 -16.42
CA LEU A 12 -15.19 1.06 -15.76
C LEU A 12 -14.02 0.59 -16.62
N GLY A 13 -13.68 1.43 -17.60
CA GLY A 13 -12.36 1.41 -18.21
C GLY A 13 -11.35 1.77 -17.13
N ALA A 14 -10.64 0.76 -16.62
CA ALA A 14 -9.45 0.98 -15.84
C ALA A 14 -8.38 1.52 -16.80
N SER A 15 -8.26 2.84 -16.87
CA SER A 15 -7.13 3.50 -17.50
C SER A 15 -5.90 3.23 -16.65
N THR A 16 -5.22 2.11 -16.90
CA THR A 16 -3.85 1.89 -16.45
C THR A 16 -2.96 2.82 -17.26
N THR A 17 -2.76 4.04 -16.77
CA THR A 17 -1.65 4.87 -17.22
C THR A 17 -0.37 4.26 -16.66
N ILE A 18 0.26 3.42 -17.47
CA ILE A 18 1.68 3.08 -17.29
C ILE A 18 2.43 4.39 -17.53
N VAL A 19 2.85 5.06 -16.47
CA VAL A 19 3.79 6.17 -16.59
C VAL A 19 5.15 5.53 -16.89
N SER A 20 5.48 5.46 -18.18
CA SER A 20 6.86 5.32 -18.64
C SER A 20 7.59 6.65 -18.36
N ALA A 21 8.13 6.80 -17.15
CA ALA A 21 9.03 7.91 -16.86
C ALA A 21 10.38 7.63 -17.53
N GLN A 22 10.54 8.16 -18.74
CA GLN A 22 11.80 8.23 -19.45
C GLN A 22 12.70 9.24 -18.72
N PHE A 23 13.87 8.79 -18.25
CA PHE A 23 14.85 9.61 -17.56
C PHE A 23 15.47 10.63 -18.53
N GLY A 24 15.33 11.91 -18.23
CA GLY A 24 16.09 12.99 -18.85
C GLY A 24 16.63 13.92 -17.75
N PRO A 25 17.90 14.36 -17.80
CA PRO A 25 18.46 15.24 -16.79
C PRO A 25 18.00 16.68 -17.02
N GLY A 26 17.24 17.22 -16.07
CA GLY A 26 16.88 18.65 -16.00
C GLY A 26 17.76 19.41 -14.99
N PRO A 27 17.95 20.72 -15.16
CA PRO A 27 19.10 21.46 -14.66
C PRO A 27 18.97 21.83 -13.17
N GLY A 28 20.12 21.85 -12.50
CA GLY A 28 20.25 22.06 -11.07
C GLY A 28 20.18 23.51 -10.60
N ASP A 29 19.70 23.67 -9.37
CA ASP A 29 19.88 24.87 -8.57
C ASP A 29 21.01 24.66 -7.56
N ARG A 30 21.95 25.60 -7.60
CA ARG A 30 23.19 25.69 -6.84
C ARG A 30 22.93 26.04 -5.37
N TRP A 31 23.60 25.36 -4.46
CA TRP A 31 23.98 25.92 -3.16
C TRP A 31 25.28 25.27 -2.67
N SER A 32 26.33 26.07 -2.49
CA SER A 32 27.62 25.66 -1.88
C SER A 32 27.99 26.70 -0.82
N PRO A 33 28.27 26.31 0.44
CA PRO A 33 28.83 27.21 1.45
C PRO A 33 30.36 27.20 1.39
N GLY A 34 30.94 28.40 1.42
CA GLY A 34 32.37 28.63 1.32
C GLY A 34 33.18 28.12 2.51
N SER A 35 34.44 27.82 2.22
CA SER A 35 35.53 27.81 3.18
C SER A 35 36.70 28.56 2.53
N SER A 36 37.13 29.61 3.22
CA SER A 36 38.34 30.39 2.96
C SER A 36 39.53 29.62 3.49
N ASP A 37 40.54 29.39 2.67
CA ASP A 37 41.92 29.32 3.13
C ASP A 37 42.86 29.82 2.03
N GLU A 38 43.80 30.61 2.49
CA GLU A 38 44.63 31.57 1.78
C GLU A 38 46.02 30.96 1.55
N TRP A 39 46.48 30.87 0.29
CA TRP A 39 47.92 30.76 0.03
C TRP A 39 48.30 31.35 -1.33
N SER A 40 49.25 32.27 -1.27
CA SER A 40 49.80 33.08 -2.35
C SER A 40 51.10 32.48 -2.90
N SER A 41 51.25 32.44 -4.22
CA SER A 41 52.51 32.71 -4.93
C SER A 41 52.26 32.77 -6.44
N GLY A 42 52.57 33.91 -7.08
CA GLY A 42 52.30 34.18 -8.49
C GLY A 42 53.38 33.72 -9.48
N THR A 43 53.06 33.80 -10.77
CA THR A 43 53.96 34.08 -11.91
C THR A 43 53.10 34.45 -13.14
N TYR A 44 53.60 35.40 -13.94
CA TYR A 44 52.99 36.10 -15.07
C TYR A 44 52.82 35.27 -16.37
N GLY A 45 51.75 35.59 -17.13
CA GLY A 45 51.83 35.83 -18.59
C GLY A 45 51.17 34.80 -19.53
N GLY A 46 50.12 35.23 -20.26
CA GLY A 46 49.66 34.60 -21.50
C GLY A 46 48.16 34.73 -21.78
N GLU A 47 47.77 35.76 -22.56
CA GLU A 47 46.46 35.89 -23.21
C GLU A 47 46.17 34.72 -24.17
N GLY A 48 44.90 34.31 -24.21
CA GLY A 48 44.39 33.24 -25.06
C GLY A 48 42.96 32.90 -24.68
N ASP A 49 42.03 33.74 -25.14
CA ASP A 49 40.60 33.52 -25.04
C ASP A 49 40.23 32.32 -25.92
N ASP A 50 39.65 31.26 -25.35
CA ASP A 50 38.65 30.42 -26.01
C ASP A 50 38.00 29.49 -24.97
N ALA A 51 36.72 29.75 -24.74
CA ALA A 51 35.88 29.03 -23.81
C ALA A 51 35.57 27.61 -24.32
N SER A 52 36.08 26.59 -23.62
CA SER A 52 35.50 25.25 -23.60
C SER A 52 35.51 24.74 -22.16
N SER A 53 34.35 24.84 -21.50
CA SER A 53 34.14 24.23 -20.18
C SER A 53 33.71 22.79 -20.37
N ASP A 54 34.68 21.93 -20.67
CA ASP A 54 34.51 20.49 -20.56
C ASP A 54 34.46 20.12 -19.07
N TYR A 55 33.25 19.92 -18.55
CA TYR A 55 33.04 19.16 -17.32
C TYR A 55 33.21 17.67 -17.62
N ALA A 56 34.38 17.29 -18.13
CA ALA A 56 34.80 15.90 -18.12
C ALA A 56 35.18 15.56 -16.67
N THR A 57 34.24 14.96 -15.94
CA THR A 57 34.54 14.17 -14.74
C THR A 57 35.54 13.09 -15.12
N GLN A 58 36.82 13.41 -14.95
CA GLN A 58 37.95 12.52 -15.07
C GLN A 58 37.91 11.51 -13.93
N TYR A 59 37.07 10.48 -14.06
CA TYR A 59 37.34 9.19 -13.41
C TYR A 59 38.39 8.48 -14.25
N GLY A 60 39.66 8.72 -13.90
CA GLY A 60 40.73 7.81 -14.28
C GLY A 60 40.66 6.57 -13.40
N SER A 61 40.47 5.40 -14.00
CA SER A 61 41.34 4.24 -13.74
C SER A 61 41.03 3.11 -14.72
N ASP A 62 42.07 2.67 -15.40
CA ASP A 62 42.17 1.41 -16.12
C ASP A 62 41.63 0.21 -15.34
N GLY A 63 41.00 -0.73 -16.05
CA GLY A 63 40.84 -2.10 -15.56
C GLY A 63 39.46 -2.70 -15.84
N ALA A 64 39.44 -3.89 -16.42
CA ALA A 64 38.29 -4.72 -16.79
C ALA A 64 37.31 -5.11 -15.64
N ASN A 65 37.33 -4.41 -14.50
CA ASN A 65 36.48 -4.63 -13.33
C ASN A 65 35.22 -3.74 -13.28
N GLY A 66 35.10 -2.71 -14.13
CA GLY A 66 33.94 -1.81 -14.12
C GLY A 66 32.61 -2.50 -14.49
N GLY A 67 32.63 -3.41 -15.46
CA GLY A 67 31.41 -4.07 -15.95
C GLY A 67 30.71 -4.97 -14.93
N PHE A 68 31.45 -5.56 -13.98
CA PHE A 68 30.86 -6.40 -12.93
C PHE A 68 30.26 -5.58 -11.79
N ALA A 69 30.91 -4.47 -11.40
CA ALA A 69 30.40 -3.56 -10.39
C ALA A 69 29.15 -2.79 -10.87
N ASP A 70 29.13 -2.40 -12.15
CA ASP A 70 27.97 -1.72 -12.74
C ASP A 70 26.75 -2.66 -12.86
N ALA A 71 26.95 -3.92 -13.25
CA ALA A 71 25.88 -4.91 -13.35
C ALA A 71 25.25 -5.27 -11.99
N ASP A 72 26.07 -5.34 -10.93
CA ASP A 72 25.60 -5.52 -9.55
C ASP A 72 24.75 -4.32 -9.08
N SER A 73 25.22 -3.11 -9.37
CA SER A 73 24.51 -1.88 -9.02
C SER A 73 23.16 -1.77 -9.74
N GLU A 74 23.07 -2.15 -11.01
CA GLU A 74 21.83 -2.14 -11.77
C GLU A 74 20.82 -3.16 -11.24
N SER A 75 21.30 -4.37 -10.92
CA SER A 75 20.49 -5.44 -10.33
C SER A 75 19.90 -5.01 -8.99
N ARG A 76 20.70 -4.37 -8.13
CA ARG A 76 20.24 -3.81 -6.85
C ARG A 76 19.16 -2.74 -7.04
N ARG A 77 19.31 -1.82 -8.01
CA ARG A 77 18.29 -0.81 -8.34
C ARG A 77 16.97 -1.44 -8.78
N LYS A 78 17.03 -2.50 -9.61
CA LYS A 78 15.83 -3.24 -10.04
C LYS A 78 15.12 -3.90 -8.86
N LEU A 79 15.87 -4.48 -7.91
CA LEU A 79 15.29 -5.10 -6.71
C LEU A 79 14.62 -4.07 -5.79
N ILE A 80 15.25 -2.92 -5.56
CA ILE A 80 14.66 -1.83 -4.78
C ILE A 80 13.37 -1.33 -5.43
N ALA A 81 13.37 -1.11 -6.76
CA ALA A 81 12.19 -0.71 -7.50
C ALA A 81 11.08 -1.78 -7.41
N ALA A 82 11.42 -3.06 -7.59
CA ALA A 82 10.49 -4.17 -7.49
C ALA A 82 9.87 -4.26 -6.09
N HIS A 83 10.66 -4.13 -5.03
CA HIS A 83 10.17 -4.06 -3.65
C HIS A 83 9.13 -2.94 -3.49
N GLY A 84 9.49 -1.71 -3.89
CA GLY A 84 8.61 -0.55 -3.75
C GLY A 84 7.30 -0.70 -4.53
N VAL A 85 7.38 -1.15 -5.79
CA VAL A 85 6.19 -1.35 -6.64
C VAL A 85 5.28 -2.45 -6.10
N LEU A 86 5.84 -3.61 -5.72
CA LEU A 86 5.04 -4.72 -5.19
C LEU A 86 4.39 -4.37 -3.85
N ALA A 87 5.13 -3.70 -2.96
CA ALA A 87 4.58 -3.23 -1.68
C ALA A 87 3.47 -2.19 -1.88
N ALA A 88 3.66 -1.23 -2.80
CA ALA A 88 2.65 -0.24 -3.14
C ALA A 88 1.41 -0.89 -3.74
N LEU A 89 1.55 -1.82 -4.70
CA LEU A 89 0.42 -2.55 -5.27
C LEU A 89 -0.36 -3.32 -4.20
N ALA A 90 0.33 -3.99 -3.27
CA ALA A 90 -0.33 -4.70 -2.19
C ALA A 90 -1.14 -3.76 -1.29
N PHE A 91 -0.52 -2.71 -0.73
CA PHE A 91 -1.15 -1.87 0.29
C PHE A 91 -2.01 -0.73 -0.24
N VAL A 92 -1.67 -0.16 -1.40
CA VAL A 92 -2.43 0.94 -2.00
C VAL A 92 -3.54 0.42 -2.91
N LEU A 93 -3.42 -0.77 -3.50
CA LEU A 93 -4.45 -1.27 -4.41
C LEU A 93 -5.15 -2.52 -3.88
N PHE A 94 -4.43 -3.62 -3.67
CA PHE A 94 -5.08 -4.92 -3.49
C PHE A 94 -5.76 -5.11 -2.12
N PHE A 95 -5.07 -4.84 -1.00
CA PHE A 95 -5.68 -4.95 0.33
C PHE A 95 -6.94 -4.06 0.49
N PRO A 96 -6.91 -2.76 0.12
CA PRO A 96 -8.08 -1.90 0.20
C PRO A 96 -9.21 -2.36 -0.71
N LEU A 97 -8.93 -2.71 -1.97
CA LEU A 97 -9.94 -3.10 -2.93
C LEU A 97 -10.66 -4.40 -2.49
N GLY A 98 -9.93 -5.41 -2.02
CA GLY A 98 -10.55 -6.61 -1.46
C GLY A 98 -11.45 -6.32 -0.25
N SER A 99 -11.08 -5.33 0.58
CA SER A 99 -11.88 -4.88 1.72
C SER A 99 -13.09 -4.02 1.31
N ILE A 100 -13.00 -3.26 0.21
CA ILE A 100 -14.13 -2.48 -0.32
C ILE A 100 -15.18 -3.43 -0.91
N LEU A 101 -14.75 -4.43 -1.69
CA LEU A 101 -15.62 -5.37 -2.37
C LEU A 101 -16.59 -6.06 -1.39
N ILE A 102 -16.08 -6.62 -0.27
CA ILE A 102 -16.91 -7.30 0.75
C ILE A 102 -17.95 -6.38 1.42
N ARG A 103 -17.73 -5.06 1.41
CA ARG A 103 -18.63 -4.08 2.05
C ARG A 103 -19.70 -3.56 1.11
N LEU A 104 -19.40 -3.47 -0.18
CA LEU A 104 -20.31 -2.91 -1.18
C LEU A 104 -21.13 -3.97 -1.91
N GLY A 105 -20.58 -5.15 -2.15
CA GLY A 105 -21.31 -6.20 -2.88
C GLY A 105 -22.40 -6.89 -2.05
N THR A 106 -23.31 -7.58 -2.74
CA THR A 106 -24.54 -8.15 -2.16
C THR A 106 -24.79 -9.63 -2.48
N PHE A 107 -23.89 -10.30 -3.21
CA PHE A 107 -24.05 -11.71 -3.59
C PHE A 107 -23.46 -12.71 -2.56
N ARG A 108 -23.87 -13.98 -2.64
CA ARG A 108 -23.58 -15.01 -1.62
C ARG A 108 -22.10 -15.44 -1.53
N GLY A 109 -21.34 -15.27 -2.61
CA GLY A 109 -19.93 -15.67 -2.75
C GLY A 109 -18.90 -14.59 -2.37
N LEU A 110 -19.33 -13.44 -1.87
CA LEU A 110 -18.43 -12.30 -1.62
C LEU A 110 -17.28 -12.59 -0.65
N TRP A 111 -17.52 -13.43 0.37
CA TRP A 111 -16.48 -13.78 1.33
C TRP A 111 -15.33 -14.59 0.69
N ILE A 112 -15.62 -15.41 -0.34
CA ILE A 112 -14.62 -16.16 -1.10
C ILE A 112 -13.81 -15.19 -1.96
N VAL A 113 -14.51 -14.30 -2.68
CA VAL A 113 -13.85 -13.28 -3.51
C VAL A 113 -12.93 -12.41 -2.64
N HIS A 114 -13.42 -11.96 -1.48
CA HIS A 114 -12.60 -11.27 -0.49
C HIS A 114 -11.40 -12.10 -0.08
N GLY A 115 -11.59 -13.34 0.39
CA GLY A 115 -10.50 -14.20 0.85
C GLY A 115 -9.45 -14.45 -0.22
N LEU A 116 -9.85 -14.75 -1.46
CA LEU A 116 -8.93 -14.94 -2.58
C LEU A 116 -8.15 -13.67 -2.92
N PHE A 117 -8.83 -12.52 -2.93
CA PHE A 117 -8.19 -11.25 -3.20
C PHE A 117 -7.19 -10.86 -2.09
N GLN A 118 -7.53 -11.13 -0.83
CA GLN A 118 -6.63 -10.89 0.30
C GLN A 118 -5.44 -11.85 0.28
N LEU A 119 -5.63 -13.12 -0.10
CA LEU A 119 -4.54 -14.07 -0.23
C LEU A 119 -3.60 -13.69 -1.37
N PHE A 120 -4.13 -13.22 -2.49
CA PHE A 120 -3.34 -12.70 -3.60
C PHE A 120 -2.55 -11.43 -3.19
N ALA A 121 -3.19 -10.49 -2.50
CA ALA A 121 -2.50 -9.32 -1.97
C ALA A 121 -1.36 -9.72 -1.00
N TYR A 122 -1.61 -10.74 -0.18
CA TYR A 122 -0.62 -11.28 0.75
C TYR A 122 0.57 -11.93 0.03
N THR A 123 0.37 -12.70 -1.04
CA THR A 123 1.48 -13.28 -1.80
C THR A 123 2.31 -12.22 -2.52
N VAL A 124 1.67 -11.18 -3.07
CA VAL A 124 2.36 -10.01 -3.65
C VAL A 124 3.20 -9.31 -2.59
N TYR A 125 2.65 -9.07 -1.40
CA TYR A 125 3.40 -8.44 -0.32
C TYR A 125 4.51 -9.35 0.24
N LEU A 126 4.31 -10.68 0.28
CA LEU A 126 5.32 -11.63 0.71
C LEU A 126 6.54 -11.58 -0.21
N ALA A 127 6.34 -11.46 -1.52
CA ALA A 127 7.42 -11.24 -2.48
C ALA A 127 8.15 -9.91 -2.22
N ALA A 128 7.41 -8.82 -2.01
CA ALA A 128 8.00 -7.52 -1.66
C ALA A 128 8.82 -7.60 -0.36
N PHE A 129 8.27 -8.20 0.69
CA PHE A 129 8.93 -8.36 1.98
C PHE A 129 10.19 -9.23 1.86
N GLY A 130 10.14 -10.32 1.10
CA GLY A 130 11.30 -11.16 0.81
C GLY A 130 12.45 -10.38 0.17
N ILE A 131 12.16 -9.51 -0.80
CA ILE A 131 13.16 -8.60 -1.37
C ILE A 131 13.70 -7.63 -0.30
N GLY A 132 12.82 -7.11 0.57
CA GLY A 132 13.20 -6.26 1.71
C GLY A 132 14.19 -6.93 2.67
N VAL A 133 13.93 -8.19 3.02
CA VAL A 133 14.82 -9.00 3.87
C VAL A 133 16.15 -9.23 3.18
N TRP A 134 16.14 -9.57 1.88
CA TRP A 134 17.37 -9.72 1.11
C TRP A 134 18.22 -8.43 1.15
N MET A 135 17.60 -7.26 0.93
CA MET A 135 18.29 -5.96 0.98
C MET A 135 18.92 -5.67 2.36
N ILE A 136 18.27 -6.05 3.47
CA ILE A 136 18.83 -5.87 4.82
C ILE A 136 20.10 -6.71 5.04
N ASN A 137 20.20 -7.88 4.42
CA ASN A 137 21.33 -8.80 4.61
C ASN A 137 22.48 -8.56 3.63
N ASP A 138 22.17 -8.12 2.42
CA ASP A 138 23.15 -7.99 1.34
C ASP A 138 23.82 -6.61 1.29
N MET A 139 23.17 -5.60 1.87
CA MET A 139 23.69 -4.24 1.82
C MET A 139 24.59 -3.90 3.01
N PRO A 140 25.72 -3.21 2.80
CA PRO A 140 26.76 -2.96 3.82
C PRO A 140 26.39 -1.89 4.86
N VAL A 141 25.11 -1.50 4.98
CA VAL A 141 24.67 -0.48 5.95
C VAL A 141 23.55 -1.04 6.83
N SER A 142 23.44 -0.51 8.05
CA SER A 142 22.38 -0.87 8.98
C SER A 142 21.04 -0.25 8.55
N LEU A 143 20.26 -0.98 7.75
CA LEU A 143 18.91 -0.53 7.34
C LEU A 143 17.96 -0.50 8.53
N LEU A 144 18.19 -1.38 9.51
CA LEU A 144 17.29 -1.59 10.65
C LEU A 144 17.22 -0.40 11.61
N ASP A 145 18.10 0.59 11.49
CA ASP A 145 18.01 1.85 12.25
C ASP A 145 16.91 2.78 11.70
N ASN A 146 16.29 2.43 10.57
CA ASN A 146 15.22 3.20 9.96
C ASN A 146 13.83 2.70 10.38
N TYR A 147 12.89 3.63 10.52
CA TYR A 147 11.50 3.32 10.87
C TYR A 147 10.81 2.39 9.85
N HIS A 148 11.14 2.53 8.55
CA HIS A 148 10.50 1.76 7.48
C HIS A 148 10.63 0.22 7.62
N PRO A 149 11.84 -0.37 7.74
CA PRO A 149 11.98 -1.80 7.92
C PRO A 149 11.40 -2.30 9.25
N ILE A 150 11.53 -1.54 10.34
CA ILE A 150 10.94 -1.92 11.65
C ILE A 150 9.42 -2.03 11.54
N ILE A 151 8.76 -0.99 11.02
CA ILE A 151 7.30 -0.98 10.83
C ILE A 151 6.89 -2.06 9.84
N GLY A 152 7.66 -2.26 8.76
CA GLY A 152 7.42 -3.31 7.78
C GLY A 152 7.41 -4.72 8.38
N ILE A 153 8.36 -5.04 9.26
CA ILE A 153 8.42 -6.33 9.98
C ILE A 153 7.20 -6.49 10.89
N ILE A 154 6.83 -5.45 11.65
CA ILE A 154 5.65 -5.49 12.52
C ILE A 154 4.39 -5.75 11.70
N VAL A 155 4.21 -5.02 10.58
CA VAL A 155 3.08 -5.20 9.67
C VAL A 155 3.06 -6.62 9.11
N PHE A 156 4.20 -7.15 8.67
CA PHE A 156 4.31 -8.52 8.15
C PHE A 156 3.87 -9.58 9.17
N VAL A 157 4.40 -9.51 10.40
CA VAL A 157 4.06 -10.45 11.48
C VAL A 157 2.57 -10.37 11.84
N MET A 158 2.01 -9.17 11.95
CA MET A 158 0.59 -9.01 12.26
C MET A 158 -0.32 -9.45 11.10
N LEU A 159 0.12 -9.26 9.85
CA LEU A 159 -0.60 -9.67 8.66
C LEU A 159 -0.65 -11.19 8.51
N PHE A 160 0.37 -11.92 8.98
CA PHE A 160 0.32 -13.39 9.03
C PHE A 160 -0.89 -13.93 9.82
N PHE A 161 -1.28 -13.23 10.89
CA PHE A 161 -2.44 -13.62 11.69
C PHE A 161 -3.79 -13.26 11.03
N GLN A 162 -3.82 -12.35 10.05
CA GLN A 162 -5.06 -11.89 9.42
C GLN A 162 -5.88 -13.00 8.74
N PRO A 163 -5.30 -13.88 7.89
CA PRO A 163 -6.03 -14.98 7.29
C PRO A 163 -6.62 -15.95 8.32
N ILE A 164 -5.86 -16.26 9.38
CA ILE A 164 -6.30 -17.13 10.47
C ILE A 164 -7.51 -16.52 11.19
N LEU A 165 -7.40 -15.24 11.57
CA LEU A 165 -8.48 -14.51 12.21
C LEU A 165 -9.70 -14.36 11.28
N GLY A 166 -9.48 -14.16 9.98
CA GLY A 166 -10.53 -14.06 8.97
C GLY A 166 -11.30 -15.37 8.80
N PHE A 167 -10.60 -16.51 8.81
CA PHE A 167 -11.22 -17.82 8.74
C PHE A 167 -12.05 -18.13 10.00
N ILE A 168 -11.49 -17.91 11.19
CA ILE A 168 -12.20 -18.06 12.47
C ILE A 168 -13.42 -17.14 12.52
N HIS A 169 -13.25 -15.87 12.10
CA HIS A 169 -14.34 -14.90 12.00
C HIS A 169 -15.48 -15.43 11.13
N HIS A 170 -15.16 -15.95 9.94
CA HIS A 170 -16.17 -16.46 9.02
C HIS A 170 -16.94 -17.65 9.60
N LEU A 171 -16.24 -18.64 10.18
CA LEU A 171 -16.86 -19.80 10.82
C LEU A 171 -17.80 -19.39 11.96
N GLN A 172 -17.36 -18.47 12.81
CA GLN A 172 -18.17 -17.99 13.92
C GLN A 172 -19.35 -17.13 13.46
N TYR A 173 -19.16 -16.30 12.44
CA TYR A 173 -20.25 -15.50 11.89
C TYR A 173 -21.34 -16.38 11.26
N LYS A 174 -20.95 -17.46 10.58
CA LYS A 174 -21.89 -18.47 10.06
C LYS A 174 -22.64 -19.21 11.17
N LYS A 175 -22.00 -19.47 12.30
CA LYS A 175 -22.60 -20.21 13.43
C LYS A 175 -23.53 -19.35 14.30
N TYR A 176 -23.12 -18.13 14.62
CA TYR A 176 -23.81 -17.30 15.62
C TYR A 176 -24.61 -16.14 15.01
N THR A 177 -24.45 -15.84 13.72
CA THR A 177 -25.12 -14.71 13.01
C THR A 177 -24.91 -13.34 13.69
N ARG A 178 -23.93 -13.24 14.58
CA ARG A 178 -23.58 -12.03 15.34
C ARG A 178 -22.07 -11.83 15.33
N ARG A 179 -21.63 -10.60 15.59
CA ARG A 179 -20.20 -10.29 15.75
C ARG A 179 -19.69 -10.89 17.05
N THR A 180 -18.61 -11.65 16.95
CA THR A 180 -17.87 -12.19 18.09
C THR A 180 -16.65 -11.31 18.40
N VAL A 181 -15.92 -11.62 19.47
CA VAL A 181 -14.64 -10.96 19.78
C VAL A 181 -13.67 -11.07 18.59
N TRP A 182 -13.60 -12.26 17.98
CA TRP A 182 -12.78 -12.53 16.79
C TRP A 182 -13.18 -11.69 15.57
N SER A 183 -14.48 -11.40 15.39
CA SER A 183 -14.93 -10.43 14.38
C SER A 183 -14.30 -9.06 14.58
N HIS A 184 -14.29 -8.58 15.82
CA HIS A 184 -13.75 -7.25 16.14
C HIS A 184 -12.23 -7.22 15.96
N CYS A 185 -11.53 -8.26 16.43
CA CYS A 185 -10.09 -8.38 16.24
C CYS A 185 -9.70 -8.37 14.76
N HIS A 186 -10.34 -9.20 13.93
CA HIS A 186 -10.08 -9.24 12.49
C HIS A 186 -10.31 -7.88 11.81
N LEU A 187 -11.45 -7.25 12.10
CA LEU A 187 -11.83 -5.95 11.51
C LEU A 187 -10.90 -4.81 11.92
N TRP A 188 -10.58 -4.68 13.21
CA TRP A 188 -9.72 -3.59 13.71
C TRP A 188 -8.27 -3.79 13.32
N LEU A 189 -7.75 -5.01 13.46
CA LEU A 189 -6.39 -5.31 13.03
C LEU A 189 -6.24 -5.06 11.52
N GLY A 190 -7.23 -5.42 10.70
CA GLY A 190 -7.17 -5.17 9.26
C GLY A 190 -7.13 -3.67 8.92
N ARG A 191 -7.88 -2.85 9.67
CA ARG A 191 -7.88 -1.39 9.49
C ARG A 191 -6.55 -0.75 9.85
N ILE A 192 -5.96 -1.20 10.96
CA ILE A 192 -4.65 -0.74 11.43
C ILE A 192 -3.58 -1.11 10.40
N LEU A 193 -3.57 -2.36 9.92
CA LEU A 193 -2.56 -2.85 8.99
C LEU A 193 -2.62 -2.19 7.62
N ILE A 194 -3.81 -1.95 7.06
CA ILE A 194 -3.93 -1.24 5.78
C ILE A 194 -3.37 0.18 5.91
N THR A 195 -3.71 0.88 6.99
CA THR A 195 -3.26 2.26 7.22
C THR A 195 -1.74 2.31 7.47
N LEU A 196 -1.22 1.46 8.36
CA LEU A 196 0.20 1.36 8.65
C LEU A 196 1.01 0.97 7.41
N GLY A 197 0.51 0.05 6.59
CA GLY A 197 1.19 -0.35 5.36
C GLY A 197 1.30 0.78 4.33
N MET A 198 0.24 1.59 4.15
CA MET A 198 0.31 2.78 3.29
C MET A 198 1.29 3.83 3.81
N ILE A 199 1.28 4.10 5.13
CA ILE A 199 2.25 5.00 5.77
C ILE A 199 3.66 4.45 5.58
N ASN A 200 3.85 3.14 5.79
CA ASN A 200 5.14 2.49 5.66
C ASN A 200 5.68 2.58 4.23
N GLY A 201 4.84 2.45 3.21
CA GLY A 201 5.25 2.68 1.82
C GLY A 201 5.72 4.11 1.56
N GLY A 202 5.07 5.10 2.20
CA GLY A 202 5.53 6.50 2.16
C GLY A 202 6.88 6.70 2.84
N LEU A 203 7.09 6.06 4.00
CA LEU A 203 8.40 6.06 4.68
C LEU A 203 9.48 5.38 3.85
N GLY A 204 9.15 4.32 3.11
CA GLY A 204 10.07 3.65 2.19
C GLY A 204 10.53 4.55 1.04
N LEU A 205 9.59 5.33 0.47
CA LEU A 205 9.92 6.35 -0.54
C LEU A 205 10.79 7.47 0.03
N LEU A 206 10.52 7.92 1.27
CA LEU A 206 11.34 8.92 1.95
C LEU A 206 12.76 8.38 2.17
N LEU A 207 12.91 7.13 2.63
CA LEU A 207 14.20 6.47 2.79
C LEU A 207 14.96 6.38 1.46
N ALA A 208 14.27 6.02 0.38
CA ALA A 208 14.87 5.98 -0.96
C ALA A 208 15.35 7.37 -1.43
N SER A 209 14.60 8.44 -1.14
CA SER A 209 14.97 9.81 -1.50
C SER A 209 16.12 10.39 -0.68
N GLY A 210 16.22 10.03 0.61
CA GLY A 210 17.19 10.59 1.55
C GLY A 210 18.56 9.90 1.51
N ALA A 211 18.65 8.70 0.93
CA ALA A 211 19.89 7.93 0.84
C ALA A 211 20.19 7.46 -0.60
N PRO A 212 20.27 8.37 -1.60
CA PRO A 212 20.43 7.99 -3.00
C PRO A 212 21.77 7.30 -3.30
N ALA A 213 22.82 7.60 -2.52
CA ALA A 213 24.12 6.93 -2.60
C ALA A 213 24.03 5.43 -2.25
N PHE A 214 23.01 5.05 -1.48
CA PHE A 214 22.82 3.71 -0.99
C PHE A 214 21.75 2.94 -1.77
N THR A 215 20.64 3.60 -2.08
CA THR A 215 19.53 2.99 -2.82
C THR A 215 19.76 2.98 -4.33
N GLY A 216 20.72 3.76 -4.85
CA GLY A 216 20.94 3.94 -6.29
C GLY A 216 19.74 4.58 -7.02
N ILE A 217 18.66 4.91 -6.31
CA ILE A 217 17.44 5.50 -6.86
C ILE A 217 17.12 6.73 -6.03
N ALA A 218 17.33 7.91 -6.61
CA ALA A 218 16.75 9.12 -6.07
C ALA A 218 15.25 9.12 -6.42
N ALA A 219 14.41 8.66 -5.49
CA ALA A 219 12.97 8.77 -5.66
C ALA A 219 12.63 10.24 -5.92
N SER A 220 12.10 10.55 -7.11
CA SER A 220 11.86 11.93 -7.51
C SER A 220 10.74 12.53 -6.65
N ARG A 221 10.75 13.85 -6.46
CA ARG A 221 9.63 14.56 -5.81
C ARG A 221 8.29 14.19 -6.46
N GLY A 222 8.28 13.97 -7.78
CA GLY A 222 7.11 13.52 -8.53
C GLY A 222 6.61 12.13 -8.09
N GLN A 223 7.50 11.17 -7.83
CA GLN A 223 7.10 9.84 -7.33
C GLN A 223 6.51 9.90 -5.93
N MET A 224 7.08 10.71 -5.04
CA MET A 224 6.54 10.90 -3.68
C MET A 224 5.16 11.53 -3.71
N ILE A 225 4.96 12.56 -4.56
CA ILE A 225 3.65 13.21 -4.74
C ILE A 225 2.65 12.23 -5.36
N ALA A 226 3.02 11.51 -6.42
CA ALA A 226 2.15 10.55 -7.09
C ALA A 226 1.69 9.44 -6.13
N TYR A 227 2.61 8.86 -5.35
CA TYR A 227 2.27 7.89 -4.33
C TYR A 227 1.36 8.48 -3.26
N GLY A 228 1.69 9.67 -2.74
CA GLY A 228 0.90 10.34 -1.71
C GLY A 228 -0.55 10.61 -2.15
N VAL A 229 -0.75 11.10 -3.37
CA VAL A 229 -2.08 11.34 -3.95
C VAL A 229 -2.83 10.02 -4.15
N ALA A 230 -2.20 9.01 -4.75
CA ALA A 230 -2.84 7.72 -4.99
C ALA A 230 -3.24 7.00 -3.69
N ALA A 231 -2.30 6.93 -2.72
CA ALA A 231 -2.54 6.34 -1.41
C ALA A 231 -3.61 7.12 -0.63
N GLY A 232 -3.55 8.46 -0.64
CA GLY A 232 -4.55 9.30 0.02
C GLY A 232 -5.95 9.14 -0.55
N MET A 233 -6.08 9.16 -1.88
CA MET A 233 -7.37 8.93 -2.55
C MET A 233 -7.93 7.54 -2.23
N MET A 234 -7.11 6.49 -2.33
CA MET A 234 -7.57 5.14 -2.00
C MET A 234 -7.95 5.02 -0.52
N TRP A 235 -7.17 5.60 0.39
CA TRP A 235 -7.45 5.55 1.81
C TRP A 235 -8.80 6.19 2.12
N VAL A 236 -9.09 7.37 1.55
CA VAL A 236 -10.41 8.02 1.70
C VAL A 236 -11.53 7.14 1.15
N LEU A 237 -11.38 6.60 -0.06
CA LEU A 237 -12.37 5.69 -0.66
C LEU A 237 -12.63 4.46 0.23
N TRP A 238 -11.56 3.86 0.75
CA TRP A 238 -11.63 2.71 1.63
C TRP A 238 -12.29 3.06 2.98
N VAL A 239 -11.95 4.19 3.61
CA VAL A 239 -12.58 4.67 4.85
C VAL A 239 -14.07 4.93 4.64
N VAL A 240 -14.45 5.63 3.56
CA VAL A 240 -15.86 5.88 3.22
C VAL A 240 -16.61 4.56 3.06
N SER A 241 -16.04 3.59 2.36
CA SER A 241 -16.64 2.25 2.24
C SER A 241 -16.78 1.53 3.59
N ALA A 242 -15.80 1.69 4.48
CA ALA A 242 -15.78 1.09 5.80
C ALA A 242 -16.89 1.67 6.69
N VAL A 243 -17.07 2.99 6.67
CA VAL A 243 -18.12 3.71 7.39
C VAL A 243 -19.50 3.36 6.82
N TYR A 244 -19.65 3.36 5.49
CA TYR A 244 -20.90 2.98 4.83
C TYR A 244 -21.32 1.55 5.18
N GLY A 245 -20.40 0.58 5.08
CA GLY A 245 -20.66 -0.81 5.43
C GLY A 245 -21.04 -1.01 6.90
N GLU A 246 -20.45 -0.23 7.81
CA GLU A 246 -20.79 -0.26 9.24
C GLU A 246 -22.19 0.29 9.51
N ARG A 247 -22.53 1.43 8.89
CA ARG A 247 -23.87 2.05 9.00
C ARG A 247 -24.95 1.12 8.47
N ARG A 248 -24.76 0.52 7.29
CA ARG A 248 -25.69 -0.45 6.70
C ARG A 248 -25.91 -1.64 7.64
N SER A 249 -24.82 -2.20 8.18
CA SER A 249 -24.90 -3.33 9.12
C SER A 249 -25.64 -2.97 10.41
N ALA A 250 -25.45 -1.75 10.93
CA ALA A 250 -26.15 -1.27 12.12
C ALA A 250 -27.65 -1.08 11.87
N LEU A 251 -28.04 -0.54 10.71
CA LEU A 251 -29.45 -0.39 10.32
C LEU A 251 -30.15 -1.75 10.20
N SER A 252 -29.52 -2.73 9.54
CA SER A 252 -30.09 -4.08 9.42
C SER A 252 -30.28 -4.76 10.79
N ARG A 253 -29.36 -4.56 11.74
CA ARG A 253 -29.52 -5.07 13.11
C ARG A 253 -30.68 -4.40 13.86
N LYS A 254 -30.82 -3.07 13.76
CA LYS A 254 -31.93 -2.33 14.37
C LYS A 254 -33.28 -2.79 13.80
N ALA A 255 -33.37 -2.96 12.49
CA ALA A 255 -34.59 -3.47 11.85
C ALA A 255 -34.96 -4.88 12.32
N ALA A 256 -33.96 -5.77 12.48
CA ALA A 256 -34.19 -7.11 13.01
C ALA A 256 -34.69 -7.09 14.47
N LEU A 257 -34.08 -6.27 15.33
CA LEU A 257 -34.50 -6.09 16.72
C LEU A 257 -35.94 -5.56 16.81
N ASN A 258 -36.27 -4.52 16.04
CA ASN A 258 -37.62 -3.94 16.04
C ASN A 258 -38.68 -4.95 15.59
N LYS A 259 -38.33 -5.85 14.66
CA LYS A 259 -39.21 -6.94 14.24
C LYS A 259 -39.46 -7.95 15.36
N GLU A 260 -38.44 -8.32 16.13
CA GLU A 260 -38.59 -9.23 17.27
C GLU A 260 -39.44 -8.62 18.40
N VAL A 261 -39.20 -7.34 18.73
CA VAL A 261 -39.99 -6.61 19.73
C VAL A 261 -41.46 -6.48 19.28
N GLY A 262 -41.70 -6.09 18.03
CA GLY A 262 -43.06 -5.96 17.50
C GLY A 262 -43.83 -7.28 17.45
N VAL A 263 -43.15 -8.41 17.26
CA VAL A 263 -43.78 -9.75 17.35
C VAL A 263 -44.09 -10.11 18.81
N ALA A 264 -43.23 -9.75 19.76
CA ALA A 264 -43.46 -10.01 21.18
C ALA A 264 -44.63 -9.20 21.76
N GLU A 265 -44.91 -8.02 21.21
CA GLU A 265 -46.00 -7.14 21.65
C GLU A 265 -47.38 -7.55 21.08
N GLN A 266 -47.44 -8.40 20.04
CA GLN A 266 -48.72 -8.89 19.55
C GLN A 266 -49.39 -9.84 20.57
N PRO A 267 -50.65 -9.59 20.97
CA PRO A 267 -51.33 -10.46 21.93
C PRO A 267 -51.41 -11.87 21.36
N ARG A 268 -50.84 -12.84 22.10
CA ARG A 268 -50.92 -14.27 21.76
C ARG A 268 -52.40 -14.62 21.58
N HIS A 269 -52.81 -14.88 20.33
CA HIS A 269 -54.13 -15.43 20.07
C HIS A 269 -54.19 -16.80 20.75
N VAL A 270 -54.81 -16.85 21.93
CA VAL A 270 -55.19 -18.11 22.57
C VAL A 270 -56.39 -18.61 21.78
N PRO A 271 -56.31 -19.74 21.07
CA PRO A 271 -57.49 -20.31 20.45
C PRO A 271 -58.47 -20.64 21.56
N SER A 272 -59.68 -20.07 21.51
CA SER A 272 -60.72 -20.46 22.46
C SER A 272 -61.01 -21.94 22.20
N LYS A 273 -60.77 -22.78 23.21
CA LYS A 273 -61.20 -24.17 23.13
C LYS A 273 -62.73 -24.12 23.12
N GLY A 274 -63.30 -24.30 21.94
CA GLY A 274 -64.73 -24.50 21.77
C GLY A 274 -65.17 -25.60 22.71
N ALA A 275 -66.10 -25.25 23.60
CA ALA A 275 -66.92 -26.21 24.31
C ALA A 275 -67.72 -26.98 23.25
N TYR A 276 -67.27 -28.19 22.93
CA TYR A 276 -68.13 -29.17 22.29
C TYR A 276 -68.96 -29.78 23.41
N ALA A 277 -70.26 -29.49 23.35
CA ALA A 277 -71.32 -30.02 24.18
C ALA A 277 -71.48 -31.53 24.01
#